data_AF-A0A4U9CTJ4-F1
#
_entry.id   AF-A0A4U9CTJ4-F1
#
_cell.length_a   1.000
_cell.length_b   1.000
_cell.length_c   1.000
_cell.angle_alpha   90.00
_cell.angle_beta   90.00
_cell.angle_gamma   90.00
#
_symmetry.space_group_name_H-M   'P 1'
#
loop_
_entity.id
_entity.type
_entity.pdbx_description
1 polymer ?
#
loop_
_entity_poly.entity_id
_entity_poly.type
_entity_poly.pdbx_seq_one_letter_code
_entity_poly.pdbx_strand_id
1 'polypeptide(L)' 'MKLPRSTLIWCVLIECLTLLIFTYLTRKSLCEIRYRDTSRELAAFMAYESAK' A
#
# COMPACT_ATOMS: atom_id res chain seq x y z
N MET A 1 13.91 10.91 34.45
CA MET A 1 13.07 9.70 34.45
C MET A 1 13.81 8.59 33.69
N LYS A 2 14.19 7.49 34.34
CA LYS A 2 14.77 6.31 33.66
C LYS A 2 13.62 5.57 32.99
N LEU A 3 13.32 5.89 31.73
CA LEU A 3 12.36 5.08 30.97
C LEU A 3 12.94 3.67 30.86
N PRO A 4 12.19 2.62 31.26
CA PRO A 4 12.67 1.26 31.13
C PRO A 4 12.92 1.00 29.65
N ARG A 5 14.15 0.57 29.32
CA ARG A 5 14.58 0.30 27.93
C ARG A 5 13.60 -0.61 27.17
N SER A 6 12.89 -1.46 27.92
CA SER A 6 11.80 -2.31 27.42
C SER A 6 10.68 -1.52 26.72
N THR A 7 10.27 -0.36 27.26
CA THR A 7 9.21 0.47 26.64
C THR A 7 9.65 1.05 25.31
N LEU A 8 10.91 1.49 25.21
CA LEU A 8 11.45 2.00 23.95
C LEU A 8 11.51 0.90 22.89
N ILE A 9 11.95 -0.31 23.28
CA ILE A 9 11.97 -1.46 22.38
C ILE A 9 10.56 -1.80 21.90
N TRP A 10 9.58 -1.82 22.82
CA TRP A 10 8.18 -2.07 22.47
C TRP A 10 7.60 -1.00 21.55
N CYS A 11 7.87 0.29 21.81
CA CYS A 11 7.46 1.38 20.92
C CYS A 11 8.03 1.22 19.52
N VAL A 12 9.34 0.99 19.39
CA VAL A 12 9.99 0.79 18.09
C VAL A 12 9.44 -0.45 17.40
N LEU A 13 9.18 -1.53 18.13
CA LEU A 13 8.60 -2.75 17.56
C LEU A 13 7.20 -2.49 17.00
N ILE A 14 6.33 -1.81 17.77
CA ILE A 14 4.98 -1.44 17.32
C ILE A 14 5.06 -0.53 16.08
N GLU A 15 5.94 0.47 16.09
CA GLU A 15 6.12 1.39 14.96
C GLU A 15 6.59 0.64 13.71
N CYS A 16 7.61 -0.22 13.83
CA CYS A 16 8.10 -1.05 12.73
C CYS A 16 7.00 -1.98 12.18
N LEU A 17 6.25 -2.67 13.05
CA LEU A 17 5.16 -3.56 12.63
C LEU A 17 4.07 -2.79 11.89
N THR A 18 3.70 -1.61 12.39
CA THR A 18 2.70 -0.74 11.77
C THR A 18 3.15 -0.28 10.38
N LEU A 19 4.40 0.18 10.25
CA LEU A 19 4.97 0.58 8.97
C LEU A 19 5.08 -0.60 7.99
N LEU A 20 5.38 -1.79 8.48
CA LEU A 20 5.51 -2.99 7.64
C LEU A 20 4.15 -3.45 7.12
N ILE A 21 3.12 -3.45 7.98
CA ILE A 21 1.72 -3.70 7.58
C ILE A 21 1.26 -2.64 6.59
N PHE A 22 1.49 -1.35 6.89
CA PHE A 22 1.13 -0.26 5.99
C PHE A 22 1.84 -0.41 4.65
N THR A 23 3.16 -0.67 4.62
CA THR A 23 3.91 -0.88 3.37
C THR A 23 3.40 -2.09 2.58
N TYR A 24 3.02 -3.17 3.26
CA TYR A 24 2.45 -4.34 2.61
C TYR A 24 1.06 -4.08 2.05
N LEU A 25 0.20 -3.42 2.84
CA LEU A 25 -1.13 -2.98 2.41
C LEU A 25 -1.02 -1.96 1.29
N THR A 26 -0.10 -1.00 1.37
CA THR A 26 0.18 -0.02 0.33
C THR A 26 0.78 -0.69 -0.89
N ARG A 27 1.64 -1.72 -0.80
CA ARG A 27 2.07 -2.48 -1.99
C ARG A 27 0.92 -3.27 -2.61
N LYS A 28 0.14 -3.99 -1.81
CA LYS A 28 -1.02 -4.76 -2.27
C LYS A 28 -2.08 -3.83 -2.86
N SER A 29 -2.42 -2.76 -2.16
CA SER A 29 -3.39 -1.74 -2.55
C SER A 29 -2.87 -0.88 -3.70
N LEU A 30 -1.59 -0.51 -3.77
CA LEU A 30 -1.04 0.15 -4.96
C LEU A 30 -0.98 -0.81 -6.13
N CYS A 31 -0.66 -2.09 -5.95
CA CYS A 31 -0.74 -3.07 -7.03
C CYS A 31 -2.20 -3.30 -7.47
N GLU A 32 -3.15 -3.31 -6.55
CA GLU A 32 -4.58 -3.51 -6.83
C GLU A 32 -5.24 -2.24 -7.41
N ILE A 33 -4.91 -1.06 -6.88
CA ILE A 33 -5.32 0.25 -7.41
C ILE A 33 -4.64 0.48 -8.77
N ARG A 34 -3.34 0.21 -8.93
CA ARG A 34 -2.66 0.37 -10.22
C ARG A 34 -3.14 -0.66 -11.24
N TYR A 35 -3.50 -1.88 -10.83
CA TYR A 35 -4.17 -2.85 -11.69
C TYR A 35 -5.59 -2.39 -12.07
N ARG A 36 -6.33 -1.77 -11.14
CA ARG A 36 -7.68 -1.24 -11.38
C ARG A 36 -7.69 0.05 -12.21
N ASP A 37 -6.65 0.87 -12.08
CA ASP A 37 -6.44 2.07 -12.91
C ASP A 37 -6.04 1.64 -14.32
N THR A 38 -5.01 0.78 -14.45
CA THR A 38 -4.63 0.20 -15.75
C THR A 38 -5.79 -0.55 -16.40
N SER A 39 -6.62 -1.29 -15.66
CA SER A 39 -7.79 -1.95 -16.28
C SER A 39 -8.87 -0.98 -16.72
N ARG A 40 -9.06 0.15 -16.01
CA ARG A 40 -9.95 1.24 -16.44
C ARG A 40 -9.41 1.98 -17.67
N GLU A 41 -8.12 2.26 -17.69
CA GLU A 41 -7.44 2.89 -18.81
C GLU A 41 -7.48 1.98 -20.05
N LEU A 42 -7.19 0.69 -19.89
CA LEU A 42 -7.29 -0.32 -20.95
C LEU A 42 -8.74 -0.49 -21.46
N ALA A 43 -9.75 -0.45 -20.58
CA ALA A 43 -11.15 -0.48 -21.00
C ALA A 43 -11.52 0.75 -21.84
N ALA A 44 -11.00 1.93 -21.50
CA ALA A 44 -11.19 3.14 -22.28
C ALA A 44 -10.48 3.07 -23.65
N PHE A 45 -9.26 2.53 -23.70
CA PHE A 45 -8.54 2.30 -24.96
C PHE A 45 -9.24 1.29 -25.87
N MET A 46 -9.72 0.16 -25.32
CA MET A 46 -10.46 -0.84 -26.10
C MET A 46 -11.79 -0.29 -26.62
N ALA A 47 -12.49 0.54 -25.84
CA ALA A 47 -13.72 1.20 -26.29
C ALA A 47 -13.47 2.22 -27.41
N TYR A 48 -12.34 2.94 -27.36
CA TYR A 48 -11.95 3.88 -28.41
C TYR A 48 -11.55 3.16 -29.70
N GLU A 49 -10.81 2.05 -29.61
CA GLU A 49 -10.42 1.28 -30.79
C GLU A 49 -11.62 0.58 -31.46
N SER A 50 -12.58 0.10 -30.66
CA SER A 50 -13.80 -0.54 -31.19
C SER A 50 -14.78 0.45 -31.85
N ALA A 51 -14.63 1.76 -31.61
CA ALA A 51 -15.48 2.80 -32.19
C ALA A 51 -14.90 3.43 -33.47
N LYS A 52 -13.76 2.90 -33.96
CA LYS A 52 -13.10 3.30 -35.21
C LYS A 52 -13.29 2.23 -36.27
#